data_AF-A0A0K6GSY9-F1
#
_entry.id   AF-A0A0K6GSY9-F1
#
_cell.length_a   1.000
_cell.length_b   1.000
_cell.length_c   1.000
_cell.angle_alpha   90.00
_cell.angle_beta   90.00
_cell.angle_gamma   90.00
#
_symmetry.space_group_name_H-M   'P 1'
#
loop_
_entity.id
_entity.type
_entity.pdbx_description
1 polymer ?
#
loop_
_entity_poly.entity_id
_entity_poly.type
_entity_poly.pdbx_seq_one_letter_code
_entity_poly.pdbx_strand_id
1 'polypeptide(L)'
;MDRTLRAALLKLHGQQALPASYFTAAQRSALDRFARQTGAIICQRQGRGDVYRVSDPRLLDIHLSALSPQVGMLTTDDLPLRAQHIAHARDSKARNHQHECYYPLLKAVGEKVLWRQGEHGSELPLSQLTHHFGAASLRIETGDTWQSGQPLWLVENQALFDRTDWLPVGTQATLLYYGGQLDGRLLAWLGLRPRASRVVLFPDYDGVGLANFARLYAQLGDTCECWLMPDWQSKLARYGSQRLWQDTLREFTSAVLQLPDYLGPLTEQMCQSGLALEQEAVWLSVL
;
A
#
# COMPACT_ATOMS: atom_id res chain seq x y z
N MET A 1 14.34 -5.31 19.59
CA MET A 1 15.13 -6.25 20.42
C MET A 1 14.32 -7.50 20.77
N ASP A 2 13.03 -7.36 21.13
CA ASP A 2 12.15 -8.49 21.52
C ASP A 2 12.01 -9.59 20.48
N ARG A 3 11.92 -9.26 19.19
CA ARG A 3 11.72 -10.28 18.13
C ARG A 3 12.90 -11.26 18.01
N THR A 4 14.12 -10.75 18.12
CA THR A 4 15.35 -11.55 18.02
C THR A 4 15.52 -12.46 19.23
N LEU A 5 15.23 -11.94 20.42
CA LEU A 5 15.25 -12.73 21.66
C LEU A 5 14.15 -13.79 21.65
N ARG A 6 12.90 -13.43 21.30
CA ARG A 6 11.77 -14.36 21.18
C ARG A 6 12.09 -15.53 20.25
N ALA A 7 12.62 -15.25 19.06
CA ALA A 7 13.00 -16.29 18.09
C ALA A 7 14.10 -17.22 18.62
N ALA A 8 15.00 -16.72 19.47
CA ALA A 8 16.03 -17.53 20.10
C ALA A 8 15.48 -18.36 21.27
N LEU A 9 14.61 -17.79 22.11
CA LEU A 9 13.98 -18.50 23.23
C LEU A 9 12.99 -19.58 22.73
N LEU A 10 12.28 -19.37 21.62
CA LEU A 10 11.44 -20.39 21.00
C LEU A 10 12.24 -21.61 20.52
N LYS A 11 13.48 -21.41 20.03
CA LYS A 11 14.36 -22.53 19.67
C LYS A 11 14.78 -23.33 20.91
N LEU A 12 14.97 -22.66 22.05
CA LEU A 12 15.35 -23.28 23.32
C LEU A 12 14.15 -23.88 24.08
N HIS A 13 12.93 -23.45 23.80
CA HIS A 13 11.72 -23.93 24.46
C HIS A 13 11.50 -25.42 24.14
N GLY A 14 11.30 -26.23 25.17
CA GLY A 14 11.22 -27.70 25.05
C GLY A 14 12.56 -28.41 24.85
N GLN A 15 13.69 -27.69 24.77
CA GLN A 15 15.04 -28.25 24.65
C GLN A 15 15.83 -28.01 25.94
N GLN A 16 16.62 -29.00 26.40
CA GLN A 16 17.46 -28.81 27.58
C GLN A 16 18.69 -27.93 27.30
N ALA A 17 19.29 -28.05 26.11
CA ALA A 17 20.44 -27.26 25.69
C ALA A 17 20.59 -27.24 24.17
N LEU A 18 21.13 -26.15 23.62
CA LEU A 18 21.46 -26.00 22.19
C LEU A 18 22.84 -25.37 21.98
N PRO A 19 23.64 -25.86 21.01
CA PRO A 19 24.92 -25.25 20.66
C PRO A 19 24.77 -23.80 20.16
N ALA A 20 25.73 -22.94 20.47
CA ALA A 20 25.74 -21.54 20.04
C ALA A 20 25.73 -21.38 18.51
N SER A 21 26.19 -22.39 17.76
CA SER A 21 26.15 -22.43 16.29
C SER A 21 24.72 -22.46 15.70
N TYR A 22 23.70 -22.85 16.48
CA TYR A 22 22.29 -22.84 16.06
C TYR A 22 21.65 -21.44 16.07
N PHE A 23 22.39 -20.44 16.56
CA PHE A 23 21.94 -19.07 16.72
C PHE A 23 22.77 -18.11 15.86
N THR A 24 22.11 -17.11 15.28
CA THR A 24 22.80 -16.01 14.59
C THR A 24 23.57 -15.14 15.59
N ALA A 25 24.53 -14.34 15.13
CA ALA A 25 25.28 -13.42 16.01
C ALA A 25 24.36 -12.50 16.83
N ALA A 26 23.30 -11.96 16.20
CA ALA A 26 22.29 -11.15 16.86
C ALA A 26 21.46 -11.94 17.90
N GLN A 27 21.17 -13.21 17.63
CA GLN A 27 20.49 -14.09 18.59
C GLN A 27 21.38 -14.41 19.79
N ARG A 28 22.67 -14.69 19.57
CA ARG A 28 23.64 -14.91 20.65
C ARG A 28 23.77 -13.70 21.56
N SER A 29 23.97 -12.51 21.00
CA SER A 29 24.04 -11.27 21.79
C SER A 29 22.75 -10.96 22.58
N ALA A 30 21.59 -11.38 22.07
CA ALA A 30 20.33 -11.27 22.79
C ALA A 30 20.23 -12.30 23.93
N LEU A 31 20.62 -13.55 23.68
CA LEU A 31 20.66 -14.62 24.69
C LEU A 31 21.65 -14.31 25.81
N ASP A 32 22.84 -13.77 25.50
CA ASP A 32 23.85 -13.41 26.51
C ASP A 32 23.36 -12.28 27.42
N ARG A 33 22.56 -11.36 26.89
CA ARG A 33 21.94 -10.30 27.69
C ARG A 33 20.83 -10.86 28.56
N PHE A 34 19.96 -11.70 27.99
CA PHE A 34 18.88 -12.36 28.70
C PHE A 34 19.39 -13.27 29.83
N ALA A 35 20.45 -14.04 29.56
CA ALA A 35 21.13 -14.91 30.54
C ALA A 35 21.61 -14.10 31.76
N ARG A 36 22.28 -12.96 31.51
CA ARG A 36 22.78 -12.08 32.58
C ARG A 36 21.68 -11.40 33.39
N GLN A 37 20.54 -11.12 32.76
CA GLN A 37 19.44 -10.38 33.39
C GLN A 37 18.47 -11.27 34.17
N THR A 38 18.28 -12.51 33.75
CA THR A 38 17.20 -13.37 34.27
C THR A 38 17.71 -14.64 34.93
N GLY A 39 18.88 -15.15 34.54
CA GLY A 39 19.37 -16.46 34.98
C GLY A 39 18.54 -17.66 34.49
N ALA A 40 17.55 -17.45 33.61
CA ALA A 40 16.69 -18.52 33.08
C ALA A 40 17.43 -19.46 32.11
N ILE A 41 18.51 -18.95 31.50
CA ILE A 41 19.44 -19.72 30.68
C ILE A 41 20.88 -19.39 31.10
N ILE A 42 21.80 -20.32 30.83
CA ILE A 42 23.24 -20.14 31.01
C ILE A 42 23.99 -20.46 29.72
N CYS A 43 25.03 -19.68 29.42
CA CYS A 43 25.98 -20.00 28.37
C CYS A 43 27.21 -20.66 28.99
N GLN A 44 27.53 -21.87 28.56
CA GLN A 44 28.67 -22.63 29.07
C GLN A 44 29.49 -23.21 27.92
N ARG A 45 30.80 -23.32 28.14
CA ARG A 45 31.71 -23.92 27.18
C ARG A 45 31.61 -25.44 27.23
N GLN A 46 31.37 -26.09 26.09
CA GLN A 46 31.33 -27.54 25.97
C GLN A 46 32.18 -27.99 24.77
N GLY A 47 33.34 -28.57 25.06
CA GLY A 47 34.32 -28.93 24.03
C GLY A 47 34.95 -27.70 23.37
N ARG A 48 34.90 -27.64 22.03
CA ARG A 48 35.47 -26.52 21.23
C ARG A 48 34.52 -25.34 21.02
N GLY A 49 33.30 -25.36 21.56
CA GLY A 49 32.31 -24.31 21.38
C GLY A 49 31.46 -24.03 22.62
N ASP A 50 30.54 -23.08 22.49
CA ASP A 50 29.62 -22.68 23.55
C ASP A 50 28.22 -23.28 23.35
N VAL A 51 27.51 -23.51 24.45
CA VAL A 51 26.16 -24.09 24.49
C VAL A 51 25.29 -23.26 25.42
N TYR A 52 24.09 -22.91 24.96
CA TYR A 52 23.05 -22.32 25.79
C TYR A 52 22.23 -23.45 26.42
N ARG A 53 22.18 -23.50 27.76
CA ARG A 53 21.41 -24.47 28.54
C ARG A 53 20.29 -23.75 29.29
N VAL A 54 19.12 -24.37 29.35
CA VAL A 54 18.01 -23.88 30.18
C VAL A 54 18.29 -24.26 31.63
N SER A 55 18.48 -23.26 32.49
CA SER A 55 18.75 -23.42 33.92
C SER A 55 17.46 -23.41 34.75
N ASP A 56 16.48 -22.60 34.36
CA ASP A 56 15.15 -22.57 34.97
C ASP A 56 14.06 -22.57 33.88
N PRO A 57 13.47 -23.74 33.59
CA PRO A 57 12.40 -23.85 32.60
C PRO A 57 11.16 -23.02 32.95
N ARG A 58 10.81 -22.86 34.23
CA ARG A 58 9.61 -22.11 34.63
C ARG A 58 9.81 -20.62 34.41
N LEU A 59 11.00 -20.12 34.74
CA LEU A 59 11.35 -18.72 34.51
C LEU A 59 11.47 -18.42 33.02
N LEU A 60 12.03 -19.35 32.24
CA LEU A 60 12.04 -19.27 30.77
C LEU A 60 10.61 -19.16 30.21
N ASP A 61 9.69 -20.01 30.68
CA ASP A 61 8.30 -20.02 30.22
C ASP A 61 7.53 -18.76 30.62
N ILE A 62 7.78 -18.19 31.80
CA ILE A 62 7.20 -16.90 32.22
C ILE A 62 7.68 -15.77 31.30
N HIS A 63 8.98 -15.69 31.00
CA HIS A 63 9.53 -14.68 30.10
C HIS A 63 9.06 -14.90 28.66
N LEU A 64 8.97 -16.15 28.20
CA LEU A 64 8.47 -16.48 26.88
C LEU A 64 6.98 -16.14 26.75
N SER A 65 6.17 -16.40 27.79
CA SER A 65 4.75 -16.05 27.84
C SER A 65 4.53 -14.54 27.90
N ALA A 66 5.40 -13.80 28.60
CA ALA A 66 5.39 -12.33 28.59
C ALA A 66 5.71 -11.76 27.19
N LEU A 67 6.59 -12.42 26.43
CA LEU A 67 6.94 -12.07 25.05
C LEU A 67 5.96 -12.63 23.99
N SER A 68 5.17 -13.65 24.35
CA SER A 68 4.27 -14.39 23.46
C SER A 68 3.17 -15.09 24.28
N PRO A 69 2.00 -14.45 24.51
CA PRO A 69 0.99 -14.93 25.45
C PRO A 69 0.31 -16.27 25.08
N GLN A 70 0.50 -16.80 23.87
CA GLN A 70 0.01 -18.11 23.47
C GLN A 70 1.14 -18.96 22.87
N VAL A 71 1.89 -19.66 23.74
CA VAL A 71 2.70 -20.82 23.35
C VAL A 71 1.91 -22.05 23.77
N GLY A 72 1.15 -22.62 22.83
CA GLY A 72 0.36 -23.83 23.06
C GLY A 72 -0.97 -23.80 22.34
N MET A 73 -1.00 -24.39 21.15
CA MET A 73 -2.15 -24.98 20.43
C MET A 73 -3.49 -24.22 20.48
N LEU A 74 -3.86 -23.62 19.35
CA LEU A 74 -5.13 -23.79 18.65
C LEU A 74 -4.88 -23.30 17.21
N THR A 75 -5.33 -24.05 16.21
CA THR A 75 -5.26 -23.69 14.79
C THR A 75 -5.85 -22.30 14.58
N THR A 76 -4.98 -21.32 14.36
CA THR A 76 -5.34 -19.91 14.14
C THR A 76 -5.76 -19.63 12.70
N ASP A 77 -6.04 -20.68 11.90
CA ASP A 77 -6.34 -20.58 10.47
C ASP A 77 -7.59 -19.73 10.17
N ASP A 78 -8.50 -19.55 11.13
CA ASP A 78 -9.73 -18.74 10.98
C ASP A 78 -9.62 -17.29 11.50
N LEU A 79 -8.47 -16.87 12.02
CA LEU A 79 -8.29 -15.51 12.53
C LEU A 79 -7.61 -14.62 11.49
N PRO A 80 -8.02 -13.35 11.33
CA PRO A 80 -7.26 -12.38 10.53
C PRO A 80 -5.80 -12.36 10.99
N LEU A 81 -4.84 -12.38 10.05
CA LEU A 81 -3.40 -12.44 10.33
C LEU A 81 -2.92 -11.42 11.39
N ARG A 82 -3.57 -10.26 11.49
CA ARG A 82 -3.28 -9.26 12.52
C ARG A 82 -3.66 -9.73 13.93
N ALA A 83 -4.78 -10.43 14.08
CA ALA A 83 -5.17 -11.07 15.34
C ALA A 83 -4.23 -12.23 15.69
N GLN A 84 -3.78 -13.01 14.69
CA GLN A 84 -2.74 -14.04 14.89
C GLN A 84 -1.42 -13.40 15.38
N HIS A 85 -0.98 -12.28 14.78
CA HIS A 85 0.23 -11.59 15.18
C HIS A 85 0.12 -10.91 16.56
N ILE A 86 -1.05 -10.39 16.92
CA ILE A 86 -1.31 -9.91 18.29
C ILE A 86 -1.21 -11.07 19.29
N ALA A 87 -1.82 -12.21 18.97
CA ALA A 87 -1.77 -13.42 19.81
C ALA A 87 -0.34 -13.97 19.98
N HIS A 88 0.49 -13.94 18.93
CA HIS A 88 1.83 -14.52 18.95
C HIS A 88 2.98 -13.56 19.30
N ALA A 89 2.85 -12.25 19.08
CA ALA A 89 3.99 -11.33 19.16
C ALA A 89 3.70 -9.99 19.84
N ARG A 90 2.45 -9.74 20.28
CA ARG A 90 1.99 -8.42 20.78
C ARG A 90 2.31 -7.24 19.85
N ASP A 91 2.67 -7.53 18.60
CA ASP A 91 3.13 -6.55 17.63
C ASP A 91 2.27 -6.73 16.37
N SER A 92 1.30 -5.83 16.23
CA SER A 92 0.41 -5.78 15.09
C SER A 92 1.04 -5.10 13.88
N LYS A 93 2.36 -4.91 13.79
CA LYS A 93 3.01 -4.08 12.73
C LYS A 93 4.24 -4.72 12.08
N ALA A 94 4.63 -5.93 12.47
CA ALA A 94 5.93 -6.52 12.08
C ALA A 94 6.04 -7.15 10.67
N ARG A 95 4.98 -7.09 9.84
CA ARG A 95 4.96 -7.44 8.41
C ARG A 95 3.90 -6.61 7.69
N ASN A 96 4.15 -6.21 6.44
CA ASN A 96 3.16 -5.54 5.59
C ASN A 96 1.87 -6.35 5.59
N HIS A 97 0.82 -5.73 6.08
CA HIS A 97 -0.51 -6.30 6.15
C HIS A 97 -1.06 -6.39 4.73
N GLN A 98 -1.02 -7.56 4.13
CA GLN A 98 -1.79 -7.82 2.93
C GLN A 98 -3.16 -8.33 3.40
N HIS A 99 -4.14 -7.42 3.49
CA HIS A 99 -5.53 -7.86 3.49
C HIS A 99 -5.79 -8.46 2.10
N GLU A 100 -6.37 -9.65 2.02
CA GLU A 100 -6.64 -10.35 0.76
C GLU A 100 -7.57 -9.53 -0.15
N CYS A 101 -8.48 -8.76 0.45
CA CYS A 101 -9.44 -7.93 -0.25
C CYS A 101 -9.07 -6.44 -0.17
N TYR A 102 -9.36 -5.69 -1.23
CA TYR A 102 -9.29 -4.22 -1.26
C TYR A 102 -10.69 -3.66 -1.59
N TYR A 103 -11.03 -2.52 -0.98
CA TYR A 103 -12.34 -1.89 -1.09
C TYR A 103 -12.14 -0.43 -1.53
N PRO A 104 -12.04 -0.15 -2.84
CA PRO A 104 -11.95 1.22 -3.33
C PRO A 104 -13.26 1.97 -3.06
N LEU A 105 -13.14 3.28 -2.86
CA LEU A 105 -14.30 4.16 -2.85
C LEU A 105 -14.58 4.62 -4.29
N LEU A 106 -15.80 4.41 -4.75
CA LEU A 106 -16.24 4.64 -6.12
C LEU A 106 -17.41 5.62 -6.16
N LYS A 107 -17.43 6.44 -7.19
CA LYS A 107 -18.50 7.40 -7.46
C LYS A 107 -18.78 7.45 -8.96
N ALA A 108 -20.04 7.52 -9.33
CA ALA A 108 -20.43 7.75 -10.72
C ALA A 108 -20.35 9.23 -11.07
N VAL A 109 -19.91 9.49 -12.30
CA VAL A 109 -20.09 10.77 -12.99
C VAL A 109 -21.08 10.50 -14.12
N GLY A 110 -22.25 11.11 -14.05
CA GLY A 110 -23.37 10.88 -14.97
C GLY A 110 -24.35 9.77 -14.54
N GLU A 111 -25.39 9.57 -15.34
CA GLU A 111 -26.63 8.88 -14.95
C GLU A 111 -26.66 7.36 -15.22
N LYS A 112 -25.71 6.80 -15.96
CA LYS A 112 -25.78 5.42 -16.49
C LYS A 112 -24.51 4.60 -16.30
N VAL A 113 -23.82 4.81 -15.19
CA VAL A 113 -22.59 4.09 -14.84
C VAL A 113 -22.95 2.79 -14.14
N LEU A 114 -22.52 1.67 -14.72
CA LEU A 114 -22.83 0.31 -14.28
C LEU A 114 -21.56 -0.53 -14.27
N TRP A 115 -21.39 -1.30 -13.20
CA TRP A 115 -20.38 -2.35 -13.10
C TRP A 115 -21.06 -3.71 -13.08
N ARG A 116 -20.46 -4.69 -13.75
CA ARG A 116 -20.97 -6.06 -13.86
C ARG A 116 -19.87 -7.06 -13.52
N GLN A 117 -20.25 -8.16 -12.89
CA GLN A 117 -19.36 -9.29 -12.61
C GLN A 117 -19.65 -10.43 -13.59
N GLY A 118 -18.90 -10.54 -14.69
CA GLY A 118 -19.17 -11.54 -15.74
C GLY A 118 -20.51 -11.34 -16.47
N GLU A 119 -20.90 -12.28 -17.35
CA GLU A 119 -22.08 -12.13 -18.23
C GLU A 119 -23.43 -12.31 -17.50
N HIS A 120 -23.46 -13.07 -16.41
CA HIS A 120 -24.68 -13.38 -15.63
C HIS A 120 -24.52 -13.10 -14.13
N GLY A 121 -23.45 -12.43 -13.72
CA GLY A 121 -23.23 -12.16 -12.29
C GLY A 121 -23.85 -10.84 -11.84
N SER A 122 -23.46 -10.45 -10.63
CA SER A 122 -24.00 -9.29 -9.94
C SER A 122 -23.76 -7.99 -10.71
N GLU A 123 -24.72 -7.06 -10.58
CA GLU A 123 -24.61 -5.70 -11.08
C GLU A 123 -24.47 -4.72 -9.92
N LEU A 124 -23.65 -3.69 -10.11
CA LEU A 124 -23.53 -2.54 -9.22
C LEU A 124 -23.97 -1.29 -10.01
N PRO A 125 -25.23 -0.83 -9.83
CA PRO A 125 -25.74 0.37 -10.49
C PRO A 125 -25.15 1.63 -9.84
N LEU A 126 -23.90 1.94 -10.17
CA LEU A 126 -23.09 2.93 -9.48
C LEU A 126 -23.71 4.34 -9.49
N SER A 127 -24.36 4.75 -10.59
CA SER A 127 -25.07 6.04 -10.64
C SER A 127 -26.18 6.14 -9.60
N GLN A 128 -26.99 5.08 -9.46
CA GLN A 128 -28.07 5.05 -8.47
C GLN A 128 -27.51 5.05 -7.03
N LEU A 129 -26.46 4.27 -6.78
CA LEU A 129 -25.83 4.22 -5.45
C LEU A 129 -25.14 5.53 -5.10
N THR A 130 -24.50 6.18 -6.06
CA THR A 130 -23.91 7.52 -5.90
C THR A 130 -24.98 8.54 -5.56
N HIS A 131 -26.13 8.52 -6.26
CA HIS A 131 -27.24 9.42 -5.96
C HIS A 131 -27.82 9.20 -4.55
N HIS A 132 -27.94 7.95 -4.10
CA HIS A 132 -28.53 7.64 -2.80
C HIS A 132 -27.56 7.78 -1.61
N PHE A 133 -26.27 7.49 -1.81
CA PHE A 133 -25.31 7.33 -0.71
C PHE A 133 -24.04 8.20 -0.88
N GLY A 134 -23.91 8.94 -1.98
CA GLY A 134 -22.75 9.77 -2.31
C GLY A 134 -21.59 8.98 -2.93
N ALA A 135 -21.40 7.71 -2.54
CA ALA A 135 -20.39 6.80 -3.07
C ALA A 135 -20.80 5.34 -2.82
N ALA A 136 -20.08 4.40 -3.45
CA ALA A 136 -20.19 2.98 -3.20
C ALA A 136 -18.80 2.33 -3.13
N SER A 137 -18.75 1.07 -2.72
CA SER A 137 -17.54 0.26 -2.81
C SER A 137 -17.87 -1.11 -3.38
N LEU A 138 -16.90 -1.70 -4.06
CA LEU A 138 -16.95 -3.10 -4.49
C LEU A 138 -15.71 -3.80 -3.94
N ARG A 139 -15.88 -5.02 -3.43
CA ARG A 139 -14.74 -5.85 -3.02
C ARG A 139 -13.98 -6.25 -4.27
N ILE A 140 -12.72 -5.81 -4.41
CA ILE A 140 -11.85 -6.29 -5.47
C ILE A 140 -10.94 -7.40 -4.98
N GLU A 141 -10.81 -8.40 -5.85
CA GLU A 141 -9.81 -9.47 -5.79
C GLU A 141 -9.18 -9.57 -7.17
N THR A 142 -7.86 -9.76 -7.25
CA THR A 142 -7.12 -9.72 -8.53
C THR A 142 -7.79 -10.54 -9.63
N GLY A 143 -8.31 -11.73 -9.29
CA GLY A 143 -8.94 -12.67 -10.23
C GLY A 143 -10.42 -12.46 -10.53
N ASP A 144 -11.09 -11.48 -9.90
CA ASP A 144 -12.51 -11.23 -10.16
C ASP A 144 -12.75 -10.72 -11.59
N THR A 145 -14.03 -10.57 -11.96
CA THR A 145 -14.46 -10.17 -13.31
C THR A 145 -15.28 -8.88 -13.33
N TRP A 146 -15.15 -8.04 -12.29
CA TRP A 146 -15.80 -6.74 -12.27
C TRP A 146 -15.30 -5.90 -13.43
N GLN A 147 -16.24 -5.35 -14.21
CA GLN A 147 -15.94 -4.47 -15.33
C GLN A 147 -17.06 -3.46 -15.60
N SER A 148 -16.71 -2.38 -16.27
CA SER A 148 -17.61 -1.33 -16.74
C SER A 148 -17.29 -0.97 -18.20
N GLY A 149 -18.31 -0.58 -18.95
CA GLY A 149 -18.10 -0.01 -20.30
C GLY A 149 -17.63 1.44 -20.26
N GLN A 150 -17.75 2.12 -19.12
CA GLN A 150 -17.35 3.51 -18.95
C GLN A 150 -15.87 3.65 -18.56
N PRO A 151 -15.22 4.80 -18.83
CA PRO A 151 -13.89 5.10 -18.33
C PRO A 151 -13.82 5.06 -16.80
N LEU A 152 -12.66 4.65 -16.27
CA LEU A 152 -12.33 4.70 -14.85
C LEU A 152 -11.30 5.80 -14.60
N TRP A 153 -11.72 6.84 -13.88
CA TRP A 153 -10.86 7.93 -13.41
C TRP A 153 -10.34 7.62 -12.02
N LEU A 154 -9.04 7.81 -11.82
CA LEU A 154 -8.35 7.66 -10.55
C LEU A 154 -7.96 9.05 -10.04
N VAL A 155 -8.31 9.37 -8.80
CA VAL A 155 -7.94 10.64 -8.14
C VAL A 155 -7.38 10.39 -6.75
N GLU A 156 -6.38 11.18 -6.37
CA GLU A 156 -5.76 11.11 -5.05
C GLU A 156 -6.54 11.91 -4.01
N ASN A 157 -7.10 13.03 -4.44
CA ASN A 157 -7.59 14.07 -3.58
C ASN A 157 -9.09 13.92 -3.26
N GLN A 158 -9.45 14.05 -1.98
CA GLN A 158 -10.83 13.92 -1.53
C GLN A 158 -11.74 15.03 -2.11
N ALA A 159 -11.26 16.26 -2.24
CA ALA A 159 -12.07 17.35 -2.79
C ALA A 159 -12.44 17.09 -4.26
N LEU A 160 -11.53 16.50 -5.03
CA LEU A 160 -11.76 16.09 -6.41
C LEU A 160 -12.68 14.88 -6.51
N PHE A 161 -12.72 14.03 -5.48
CA PHE A 161 -13.70 12.96 -5.38
C PHE A 161 -15.10 13.50 -5.03
N ASP A 162 -15.17 14.48 -4.12
CA ASP A 162 -16.41 15.08 -3.65
C ASP A 162 -17.09 15.94 -4.71
N ARG A 163 -16.30 16.70 -5.48
CA ARG A 163 -16.79 17.55 -6.56
C ARG A 163 -16.36 17.02 -7.92
N THR A 164 -17.29 16.97 -8.88
CA THR A 164 -17.04 16.44 -10.23
C THR A 164 -17.11 17.51 -11.32
N ASP A 165 -17.12 18.80 -10.93
CA ASP A 165 -17.26 19.93 -11.85
C ASP A 165 -15.96 20.29 -12.60
N TRP A 166 -14.84 19.73 -12.16
CA TRP A 166 -13.54 19.83 -12.84
C TRP A 166 -13.43 18.89 -14.06
N LEU A 167 -14.29 17.87 -14.13
CA LEU A 167 -14.30 16.95 -15.26
C LEU A 167 -14.88 17.62 -16.52
N PRO A 168 -14.48 17.17 -17.72
CA PRO A 168 -15.09 17.65 -18.95
C PRO A 168 -16.62 17.53 -18.95
N VAL A 169 -17.30 18.54 -19.50
CA VAL A 169 -18.77 18.54 -19.59
C VAL A 169 -19.26 17.31 -20.33
N GLY A 170 -20.28 16.64 -19.78
CA GLY A 170 -20.85 15.43 -20.36
C GLY A 170 -20.07 14.14 -20.08
N THR A 171 -19.04 14.19 -19.21
CA THR A 171 -18.32 12.99 -18.78
C THR A 171 -19.28 11.95 -18.22
N GLN A 172 -19.19 10.72 -18.73
CA GLN A 172 -19.79 9.52 -18.13
C GLN A 172 -18.70 8.57 -17.71
N ALA A 173 -18.49 8.39 -16.41
CA ALA A 173 -17.32 7.67 -15.90
C ALA A 173 -17.53 7.14 -14.48
N THR A 174 -16.67 6.22 -14.07
CA THR A 174 -16.43 5.91 -12.66
C THR A 174 -15.26 6.74 -12.16
N LEU A 175 -15.40 7.36 -10.99
CA LEU A 175 -14.32 7.99 -10.25
C LEU A 175 -13.94 7.10 -9.06
N LEU A 176 -12.65 6.83 -8.89
CA LEU A 176 -12.08 6.01 -7.82
C LEU A 176 -11.09 6.86 -7.03
N TYR A 177 -11.31 6.91 -5.72
CA TYR A 177 -10.39 7.55 -4.78
C TYR A 177 -9.36 6.54 -4.26
N TYR A 178 -8.06 6.84 -4.44
CA TYR A 178 -6.98 5.93 -4.03
C TYR A 178 -6.14 6.42 -2.82
N GLY A 179 -6.17 7.71 -2.48
CA GLY A 179 -5.59 8.27 -1.25
C GLY A 179 -4.11 7.97 -0.99
N GLY A 180 -3.21 8.67 -1.68
CA GLY A 180 -1.76 8.57 -1.51
C GLY A 180 -1.08 7.68 -2.56
N GLN A 181 -0.34 6.66 -2.15
CA GLN A 181 0.29 5.74 -3.10
C GLN A 181 -0.72 4.75 -3.65
N LEU A 182 -0.70 4.50 -4.97
CA LEU A 182 -1.53 3.46 -5.58
C LEU A 182 -1.22 2.09 -4.94
N ASP A 183 -2.26 1.46 -4.38
CA ASP A 183 -2.16 0.17 -3.71
C ASP A 183 -1.78 -0.92 -4.72
N GLY A 184 -0.84 -1.78 -4.35
CA GLY A 184 -0.39 -2.88 -5.22
C GLY A 184 -1.51 -3.85 -5.63
N ARG A 185 -2.55 -4.00 -4.80
CA ARG A 185 -3.73 -4.82 -5.11
C ARG A 185 -4.62 -4.17 -6.16
N LEU A 186 -4.80 -2.84 -6.09
CA LEU A 186 -5.50 -2.09 -7.12
C LEU A 186 -4.76 -2.19 -8.45
N LEU A 187 -3.43 -2.03 -8.45
CA LEU A 187 -2.61 -2.20 -9.64
C LEU A 187 -2.70 -3.62 -10.22
N ALA A 188 -2.58 -4.66 -9.38
CA ALA A 188 -2.70 -6.04 -9.83
C ALA A 188 -4.09 -6.34 -10.41
N TRP A 189 -5.14 -5.81 -9.79
CA TRP A 189 -6.52 -5.97 -10.26
C TRP A 189 -6.77 -5.29 -11.61
N LEU A 190 -6.28 -4.06 -11.79
CA LEU A 190 -6.36 -3.32 -13.05
C LEU A 190 -5.50 -3.96 -14.15
N GLY A 191 -4.33 -4.50 -13.80
CA GLY A 191 -3.38 -5.09 -14.76
C GLY A 191 -3.74 -6.49 -15.25
N LEU A 192 -4.54 -7.27 -14.51
CA LEU A 192 -4.86 -8.65 -14.92
C LEU A 192 -5.73 -8.70 -16.18
N ARG A 193 -6.69 -7.76 -16.31
CA ARG A 193 -7.63 -7.68 -17.43
C ARG A 193 -8.27 -6.30 -17.52
N PRO A 194 -8.80 -5.89 -18.68
CA PRO A 194 -9.55 -4.65 -18.79
C PRO A 194 -10.72 -4.59 -17.82
N ARG A 195 -10.78 -3.52 -17.01
CA ARG A 195 -11.86 -3.25 -16.04
C ARG A 195 -12.81 -2.15 -16.50
N ALA A 196 -12.35 -1.32 -17.42
CA ALA A 196 -13.02 -0.15 -17.94
C ALA A 196 -12.66 0.00 -19.42
N SER A 197 -13.37 0.86 -20.16
CA SER A 197 -13.00 1.16 -21.55
C SER A 197 -11.63 1.85 -21.66
N ARG A 198 -11.23 2.58 -20.61
CA ARG A 198 -9.89 3.12 -20.39
C ARG A 198 -9.71 3.48 -18.93
N VAL A 199 -8.47 3.59 -18.48
CA VAL A 199 -8.13 4.10 -17.15
C VAL A 199 -7.47 5.46 -17.31
N VAL A 200 -7.98 6.46 -16.59
CA VAL A 200 -7.45 7.81 -16.61
C VAL A 200 -6.97 8.16 -15.20
N LEU A 201 -5.69 8.45 -15.02
CA LEU A 201 -5.16 8.98 -13.77
C LEU A 201 -5.15 10.49 -13.87
N PHE A 202 -5.78 11.16 -12.91
CA PHE A 202 -5.48 12.55 -12.63
C PHE A 202 -4.67 12.57 -11.34
N PRO A 203 -3.34 12.75 -11.41
CA PRO A 203 -2.48 12.89 -10.24
C PRO A 203 -2.16 14.35 -9.97
N ASP A 204 -1.52 14.63 -8.82
CA ASP A 204 -0.69 15.83 -8.69
C ASP A 204 0.40 15.82 -9.78
N TYR A 205 0.74 17.00 -10.29
CA TYR A 205 1.90 17.18 -11.17
C TYR A 205 3.14 17.42 -10.33
N ASP A 206 3.53 16.37 -9.61
CA ASP A 206 4.73 16.30 -8.78
C ASP A 206 5.44 14.95 -9.01
N GLY A 207 6.52 14.69 -8.28
CA GLY A 207 7.24 13.43 -8.44
C GLY A 207 6.47 12.19 -7.97
N VAL A 208 5.60 12.32 -6.96
CA VAL A 208 4.83 11.21 -6.40
C VAL A 208 3.69 10.82 -7.33
N GLY A 209 2.94 11.80 -7.83
CA GLY A 209 1.86 11.62 -8.79
C GLY A 209 2.35 11.02 -10.10
N LEU A 210 3.49 11.49 -10.62
CA LEU A 210 4.11 10.91 -11.81
C LEU A 210 4.67 9.51 -11.57
N ALA A 211 5.19 9.21 -10.37
CA ALA A 211 5.60 7.85 -10.01
C ALA A 211 4.40 6.89 -9.90
N ASN A 212 3.28 7.34 -9.35
CA ASN A 212 2.01 6.60 -9.37
C ASN A 212 1.57 6.32 -10.82
N PHE A 213 1.62 7.32 -11.70
CA PHE A 213 1.31 7.14 -13.11
C PHE A 213 2.22 6.15 -13.80
N ALA A 214 3.54 6.26 -13.65
CA ALA A 214 4.50 5.35 -14.25
C ALA A 214 4.24 3.89 -13.85
N ARG A 215 3.93 3.64 -12.56
CA ARG A 215 3.57 2.30 -12.06
C ARG A 215 2.30 1.75 -12.70
N LEU A 216 1.30 2.61 -12.90
CA LEU A 216 0.04 2.24 -13.54
C LEU A 216 0.23 1.97 -15.04
N TYR A 217 0.91 2.88 -15.73
CA TYR A 217 1.20 2.77 -17.16
C TYR A 217 2.03 1.52 -17.48
N ALA A 218 3.00 1.16 -16.62
CA ALA A 218 3.77 -0.08 -16.77
C ALA A 218 2.91 -1.36 -16.73
N GLN A 219 1.72 -1.32 -16.11
CA GLN A 219 0.79 -2.46 -16.07
C GLN A 219 -0.25 -2.42 -17.20
N LEU A 220 -0.69 -1.23 -17.60
CA LEU A 220 -1.85 -1.05 -18.48
C LEU A 220 -1.48 -0.63 -19.92
N GLY A 221 -0.26 -0.13 -20.14
CA GLY A 221 0.18 0.44 -21.41
C GLY A 221 -0.77 1.53 -21.92
N ASP A 222 -1.05 1.49 -23.22
CA ASP A 222 -1.85 2.51 -23.93
C ASP A 222 -3.33 2.57 -23.51
N THR A 223 -3.80 1.64 -22.66
CA THR A 223 -5.15 1.70 -22.08
C THR A 223 -5.23 2.64 -20.87
N CYS A 224 -4.09 3.20 -20.46
CA CYS A 224 -3.93 4.13 -19.36
C CYS A 224 -3.46 5.51 -19.83
N GLU A 225 -4.12 6.57 -19.36
CA GLU A 225 -3.83 7.96 -19.72
C GLU A 225 -3.65 8.80 -18.45
N CYS A 226 -2.59 9.61 -18.40
CA CYS A 226 -2.44 10.71 -17.44
C CYS A 226 -3.15 11.95 -17.97
N TRP A 227 -4.12 12.46 -17.21
CA TRP A 227 -4.89 13.63 -17.61
C TRP A 227 -4.16 14.93 -17.27
N LEU A 228 -3.95 15.74 -18.30
CA LEU A 228 -3.44 17.10 -18.19
C LEU A 228 -4.61 18.09 -18.10
N MET A 229 -4.69 18.83 -16.99
CA MET A 229 -5.74 19.80 -16.76
C MET A 229 -5.60 20.94 -17.77
N PRO A 230 -6.72 21.59 -18.15
CA PRO A 230 -6.67 22.77 -19.02
C PRO A 230 -5.70 23.83 -18.47
N ASP A 231 -4.92 24.45 -19.36
CA ASP A 231 -3.95 25.51 -19.03
C ASP A 231 -2.92 25.13 -17.96
N TRP A 232 -2.57 23.85 -17.83
CA TRP A 232 -1.63 23.39 -16.81
C TRP A 232 -0.28 24.13 -16.88
N GLN A 233 0.20 24.53 -18.06
CA GLN A 233 1.45 25.28 -18.22
C GLN A 233 1.40 26.62 -17.45
N SER A 234 0.32 27.38 -17.66
CA SER A 234 0.11 28.67 -17.01
C SER A 234 -0.16 28.50 -15.51
N LYS A 235 -0.91 27.45 -15.13
CA LYS A 235 -1.17 27.14 -13.72
C LYS A 235 0.10 26.74 -12.99
N LEU A 236 0.95 25.92 -13.59
CA LEU A 236 2.26 25.54 -13.05
C LEU A 236 3.15 26.76 -12.86
N ALA A 237 3.24 27.63 -13.86
CA ALA A 237 4.04 28.85 -13.77
C ALA A 237 3.56 29.83 -12.69
N ARG A 238 2.25 29.92 -12.46
CA ARG A 238 1.64 30.89 -11.53
C ARG A 238 1.49 30.38 -10.10
N TYR A 239 1.10 29.11 -9.96
CA TYR A 239 0.71 28.49 -8.69
C TYR A 239 1.60 27.33 -8.27
N GLY A 240 2.59 26.98 -9.08
CA GLY A 240 3.51 25.88 -8.77
C GLY A 240 4.32 26.13 -7.50
N SER A 241 4.62 25.05 -6.80
CA SER A 241 5.36 25.04 -5.54
C SER A 241 6.76 24.47 -5.72
N GLN A 242 7.78 25.29 -5.43
CA GLN A 242 9.17 24.85 -5.41
C GLN A 242 9.44 23.87 -4.27
N ARG A 243 8.78 24.06 -3.13
CA ARG A 243 8.91 23.15 -1.98
C ARG A 243 8.41 21.76 -2.34
N LEU A 244 7.22 21.66 -2.95
CA LEU A 244 6.65 20.38 -3.36
C LEU A 244 7.55 19.67 -4.38
N TRP A 245 8.13 20.41 -5.32
CA TRP A 245 9.12 19.89 -6.25
C TRP A 245 10.34 19.31 -5.53
N GLN A 246 10.93 20.05 -4.59
CA GLN A 246 12.10 19.58 -3.83
C GLN A 246 11.78 18.34 -2.99
N ASP A 247 10.62 18.31 -2.35
CA ASP A 247 10.18 17.22 -1.48
C ASP A 247 9.92 15.91 -2.27
N THR A 248 9.60 16.01 -3.56
CA THR A 248 9.25 14.86 -4.44
C THR A 248 10.24 14.61 -5.59
N LEU A 249 11.35 15.35 -5.64
CA LEU A 249 12.33 15.28 -6.74
C LEU A 249 12.92 13.87 -6.92
N ARG A 250 13.07 13.12 -5.83
CA ARG A 250 13.62 11.76 -5.87
C ARG A 250 12.67 10.81 -6.61
N GLU A 251 11.39 10.88 -6.30
CA GLU A 251 10.33 10.10 -6.93
C GLU A 251 10.22 10.45 -8.40
N PHE A 252 10.25 11.76 -8.73
CA PHE A 252 10.29 12.25 -10.11
C PHE A 252 11.45 11.63 -10.91
N THR A 253 12.67 11.74 -10.38
CA THR A 253 13.88 11.24 -11.04
C THR A 253 13.81 9.73 -11.31
N SER A 254 13.17 8.98 -10.41
CA SER A 254 12.98 7.53 -10.59
C SER A 254 11.93 7.16 -11.64
N ALA A 255 10.94 8.03 -11.86
CA ALA A 255 9.78 7.75 -12.69
C ALA A 255 9.91 8.29 -14.12
N VAL A 256 10.61 9.41 -14.32
CA VAL A 256 10.56 10.20 -15.57
C VAL A 256 10.92 9.39 -16.83
N LEU A 257 11.86 8.46 -16.73
CA LEU A 257 12.28 7.60 -17.86
C LEU A 257 11.24 6.53 -18.25
N GLN A 258 10.24 6.31 -17.40
CA GLN A 258 9.17 5.32 -17.59
C GLN A 258 7.87 5.99 -18.05
N LEU A 259 7.85 7.32 -18.18
CA LEU A 259 6.69 8.07 -18.62
C LEU A 259 6.60 8.06 -20.16
N PRO A 260 5.39 8.05 -20.72
CA PRO A 260 5.17 8.16 -22.16
C PRO A 260 5.55 9.56 -22.69
N ASP A 261 5.96 9.60 -23.96
CA ASP A 261 6.50 10.79 -24.62
C ASP A 261 5.58 12.03 -24.56
N TYR A 262 4.26 11.82 -24.56
CA TYR A 262 3.30 12.94 -24.54
C TYR A 262 3.35 13.73 -23.21
N LEU A 263 3.92 13.17 -22.14
CA LEU A 263 4.18 13.88 -20.89
C LEU A 263 5.50 14.66 -20.90
N GLY A 264 6.31 14.55 -21.96
CA GLY A 264 7.57 15.28 -22.14
C GLY A 264 7.44 16.78 -21.89
N PRO A 265 6.46 17.49 -22.46
CA PRO A 265 6.28 18.92 -22.19
C PRO A 265 6.09 19.26 -20.71
N LEU A 266 5.35 18.42 -19.96
CA LEU A 266 5.13 18.61 -18.52
C LEU A 266 6.43 18.42 -17.74
N THR A 267 7.13 17.30 -17.98
CA THR A 267 8.35 16.95 -17.24
C THR A 267 9.48 17.93 -17.52
N GLU A 268 9.62 18.40 -18.77
CA GLU A 268 10.57 19.44 -19.15
C GLU A 268 10.29 20.75 -18.43
N GLN A 269 9.03 21.21 -18.40
CA GLN A 269 8.67 22.46 -17.75
C GLN A 269 8.86 22.39 -16.23
N MET A 270 8.53 21.27 -15.59
CA MET A 270 8.78 21.05 -14.16
C MET A 270 10.29 21.09 -13.84
N CYS A 271 11.12 20.43 -14.65
CA CYS A 271 12.58 20.46 -14.51
C CYS A 271 13.16 21.88 -14.68
N GLN A 272 12.71 22.62 -15.70
CA GLN A 272 13.22 23.95 -16.00
C GLN A 272 12.82 24.98 -14.95
N SER A 273 11.59 24.92 -14.46
CA SER A 273 11.07 25.86 -13.47
C SER A 273 11.38 25.47 -12.02
N GLY A 274 11.63 24.19 -11.76
CA GLY A 274 11.75 23.65 -10.42
C GLY A 274 10.45 23.74 -9.62
N LEU A 275 9.30 23.60 -10.30
CA LEU A 275 7.96 23.72 -9.73
C LEU A 275 7.17 22.42 -9.92
N ALA A 276 6.29 22.14 -8.95
CA ALA A 276 5.27 21.09 -9.00
C ALA A 276 3.89 21.70 -8.75
N LEU A 277 2.81 21.05 -9.20
CA LEU A 277 1.45 21.59 -9.13
C LEU A 277 0.47 20.58 -8.52
N GLU A 278 -0.31 21.02 -7.54
CA GLU A 278 -1.34 20.20 -6.89
C GLU A 278 -2.62 20.11 -7.74
N GLN A 279 -3.39 19.02 -7.58
CA GLN A 279 -4.62 18.73 -8.32
C GLN A 279 -5.66 19.84 -8.20
N GLU A 280 -5.79 20.46 -7.02
CA GLU A 280 -6.77 21.51 -6.75
C GLU A 280 -6.58 22.75 -7.61
N ALA A 281 -5.42 22.90 -8.25
CA ALA A 281 -5.17 23.95 -9.24
C ALA A 281 -6.16 23.90 -10.42
N VAL A 282 -6.85 22.77 -10.64
CA VAL A 282 -7.87 22.63 -11.68
C VAL A 282 -9.01 23.66 -11.57
N TRP A 283 -9.32 24.13 -10.35
CA TRP A 283 -10.33 25.16 -10.12
C TRP A 283 -9.80 26.60 -10.20
N LEU A 284 -8.49 26.79 -10.38
CA LEU A 284 -7.86 28.11 -10.39
C LEU A 284 -7.86 28.72 -11.80
N SER A 285 -8.15 30.02 -11.87
CA SER A 285 -8.11 30.78 -13.13
C SER A 285 -6.71 31.31 -13.42
N VAL A 286 -6.33 31.34 -14.70
CA VAL A 286 -5.08 31.93 -15.18
C VAL A 286 -5.40 33.16 -16.05
N LEU A 287 -5.94 34.20 -15.41
CA LEU A 287 -6.17 35.53 -16.01
C LEU A 287 -5.05 36.50 -15.63
#